data_AF-A0A3N9NWL5-F1
#
_entry.id   AF-A0A3N9NWL5-F1
#
_cell.length_a   1.000
_cell.length_b   1.000
_cell.length_c   1.000
_cell.angle_alpha   90.00
_cell.angle_beta   90.00
_cell.angle_gamma   90.00
#
_symmetry.space_group_name_H-M   'P 1'
#
loop_
_entity.id
_entity.type
_entity.pdbx_description
1 polymer ?
#
loop_
_entity_poly.entity_id
_entity_poly.type
_entity_poly.pdbx_seq_one_letter_code
_entity_poly.pdbx_strand_id
1 'polypeptide(L)' 'HQSTELPIWIKANAGMPILEDGRAVYQTGPDAFARHIPPLVAAGATFVGGCCGTGPEYIRAIRRILEK' A
#
# COMPACT_ATOMS: atom_id res chain seq x y z
N HIS A 1 -5.61 14.05 -9.44
CA HIS A 1 -6.42 14.76 -10.44
C HIS A 1 -6.65 16.24 -10.11
N GLN A 2 -7.09 16.62 -8.89
CA GLN A 2 -7.34 18.05 -8.59
C GLN A 2 -6.11 18.97 -8.74
N SER A 3 -4.89 18.44 -8.57
CA SER A 3 -3.63 19.22 -8.66
C SER A 3 -2.72 18.82 -9.82
N THR A 4 -3.01 17.70 -10.49
CA THR A 4 -2.21 17.18 -11.60
C THR A 4 -2.99 16.15 -12.41
N GLU A 5 -2.72 16.12 -13.71
CA GLU A 5 -3.21 15.13 -14.67
C GLU A 5 -2.23 13.96 -14.87
N LEU A 6 -1.01 14.07 -14.33
CA LEU A 6 -0.02 13.00 -14.43
C LEU A 6 -0.44 11.76 -13.63
N PRO A 7 0.00 10.55 -14.05
CA PRO A 7 -0.24 9.33 -13.29
C PRO A 7 0.28 9.43 -11.86
N ILE A 8 -0.51 8.95 -10.90
CA ILE A 8 -0.15 8.95 -9.48
C ILE A 8 0.29 7.54 -9.09
N TRP A 9 1.49 7.43 -8.51
CA TRP A 9 1.99 6.19 -7.94
C TRP A 9 1.99 6.25 -6.41
N ILE A 10 1.24 5.35 -5.77
CA ILE A 10 1.23 5.19 -4.31
C ILE A 10 1.98 3.92 -3.92
N LYS A 11 2.92 4.06 -2.98
CA LYS A 11 3.78 2.97 -2.49
C LYS A 11 3.97 3.05 -0.97
N ALA A 12 2.95 2.61 -0.21
CA ALA A 12 2.97 2.68 1.25
C ALA A 12 3.89 1.62 1.89
N ASN A 13 4.40 1.89 3.09
CA ASN A 13 5.04 0.89 3.94
C ASN A 13 3.99 -0.07 4.54
N ALA A 14 4.42 -1.21 5.09
CA ALA A 14 3.55 -2.12 5.87
C ALA A 14 3.24 -1.56 7.28
N GLY A 15 2.68 -0.34 7.31
CA GLY A 15 2.41 0.42 8.52
C GLY A 15 3.52 1.39 8.88
N MET A 16 3.32 2.12 9.98
CA MET A 16 4.36 2.96 10.56
C MET A 16 5.45 2.08 11.16
N PRO A 17 6.74 2.35 10.88
CA PRO A 17 7.83 1.58 11.46
C PRO A 17 7.88 1.81 12.97
N ILE A 18 8.10 0.74 13.71
CA ILE A 18 8.43 0.77 15.14
C ILE A 18 9.88 0.35 15.28
N LEU A 19 10.65 1.04 16.12
CA LEU A 19 12.02 0.65 16.42
C LEU A 19 12.03 -0.43 17.50
N GLU A 20 12.48 -1.63 17.13
CA GLU A 20 12.72 -2.76 18.03
C GLU A 20 14.20 -3.14 17.88
N ASP A 21 14.97 -3.09 18.97
CA ASP A 21 16.41 -3.38 18.99
C ASP A 21 17.23 -2.64 17.91
N GLY A 22 16.87 -1.37 17.67
CA GLY A 22 17.53 -0.51 16.67
C GLY A 22 17.16 -0.84 15.22
N ARG A 23 16.17 -1.71 14.99
CA ARG A 23 15.68 -2.08 13.65
C ARG A 23 14.24 -1.63 13.46
N ALA A 24 13.92 -1.17 12.26
CA ALA A 24 12.55 -0.82 11.89
C ALA A 24 11.73 -2.10 11.62
N VAL A 25 10.69 -2.31 12.43
CA VAL A 25 9.74 -3.41 12.32
C VAL A 25 8.39 -2.88 11.84
N TYR A 26 7.73 -3.63 10.96
CA TYR A 26 6.48 -3.27 10.30
C TYR A 26 5.41 -4.31 10.66
N GLN A 27 4.28 -3.87 11.23
CA GLN A 27 3.30 -4.76 11.83
C GLN A 27 2.00 -4.90 11.02
N THR A 28 1.79 -4.09 9.97
CA THR A 28 0.55 -4.16 9.19
C THR A 28 0.60 -5.31 8.20
N GLY A 29 -0.22 -6.34 8.40
CA GLY A 29 -0.30 -7.47 7.49
C GLY A 29 -0.96 -7.18 6.13
N PRO A 30 -0.87 -8.12 5.17
CA PRO A 30 -1.32 -7.94 3.78
C PRO A 30 -2.80 -7.55 3.63
N ASP A 31 -3.70 -8.21 4.37
CA ASP A 31 -5.14 -7.96 4.25
C ASP A 31 -5.52 -6.59 4.82
N ALA A 32 -4.91 -6.19 5.94
CA ALA A 32 -5.11 -4.86 6.51
C ALA A 32 -4.59 -3.77 5.57
N PHE A 33 -3.39 -3.98 4.99
CA PHE A 33 -2.82 -3.09 3.98
C PHE A 33 -3.75 -2.93 2.75
N ALA A 34 -4.24 -4.05 2.20
CA ALA A 34 -5.06 -4.06 0.99
C ALA A 34 -6.39 -3.31 1.15
N ARG A 35 -6.98 -3.29 2.35
CA ARG A 35 -8.24 -2.57 2.63
C ARG A 35 -8.16 -1.06 2.39
N HIS A 36 -6.96 -0.47 2.42
CA HIS A 36 -6.77 0.94 2.14
C HIS A 36 -6.68 1.28 0.65
N ILE A 37 -6.58 0.28 -0.24
CA ILE A 37 -6.33 0.51 -1.67
C ILE A 37 -7.54 1.01 -2.45
N PRO A 38 -8.76 0.44 -2.29
CA PRO A 38 -9.93 0.91 -3.04
C PRO A 38 -10.18 2.43 -2.95
N PRO A 39 -10.15 3.08 -1.77
CA PRO A 39 -10.33 4.53 -1.71
C PRO A 39 -9.19 5.33 -2.35
N LEU A 40 -7.96 4.80 -2.37
CA LEU A 40 -6.82 5.45 -3.05
C LEU A 40 -6.97 5.39 -4.57
N VAL A 41 -7.43 4.26 -5.11
CA VAL A 41 -7.76 4.12 -6.53
C VAL A 41 -8.90 5.07 -6.90
N ALA A 42 -9.96 5.12 -6.09
CA ALA A 42 -11.06 6.06 -6.29
C ALA A 42 -10.62 7.54 -6.25
N ALA A 43 -9.57 7.86 -5.48
CA ALA A 43 -8.97 9.20 -5.42
C ALA A 43 -8.04 9.53 -6.62
N GLY A 44 -7.75 8.56 -7.49
CA GLY A 44 -6.96 8.76 -8.71
C GLY A 44 -5.58 8.12 -8.73
N ALA A 45 -5.28 7.16 -7.84
CA ALA A 45 -4.05 6.38 -7.93
C ALA A 45 -4.04 5.52 -9.20
N THR A 46 -3.03 5.70 -10.05
CA THR A 46 -2.84 4.94 -11.29
C THR A 46 -2.01 3.68 -11.05
N PHE A 47 -1.00 3.78 -10.19
CA PHE A 47 -0.15 2.67 -9.78
C PHE A 47 -0.22 2.50 -8.28
N VAL A 48 -0.32 1.25 -7.82
CA VAL A 48 -0.36 0.94 -6.39
C VAL A 48 0.58 -0.22 -6.10
N GLY A 49 1.40 -0.06 -5.05
CA GLY A 49 2.34 -1.08 -4.62
C GLY A 49 2.79 -0.87 -3.17
N GLY A 50 3.89 -1.52 -2.81
CA GLY A 50 4.42 -1.52 -1.45
C GLY A 50 5.87 -1.04 -1.36
N CYS A 51 6.23 -0.49 -0.20
CA CYS A 51 7.56 -0.02 0.17
C CYS A 51 8.17 -0.95 1.23
N CYS A 52 8.71 -0.40 2.31
CA CYS A 52 9.36 -1.17 3.36
C CYS A 52 8.34 -2.03 4.12
N GLY A 53 8.76 -3.25 4.48
CA GLY A 53 7.92 -4.23 5.17
C GLY A 53 6.86 -4.91 4.29
N THR A 54 6.81 -4.60 2.99
CA THR A 54 5.91 -5.27 2.04
C THR A 54 6.62 -6.34 1.22
N GLY A 55 5.84 -7.24 0.63
CA GLY A 55 6.31 -8.37 -0.18
C GLY A 55 5.26 -8.87 -1.17
N PRO A 56 5.51 -9.96 -1.91
CA PRO A 56 4.59 -10.50 -2.91
C PRO A 56 3.18 -10.83 -2.39
N GLU A 57 3.05 -11.21 -1.11
CA GLU A 57 1.79 -11.46 -0.43
C GLU A 57 0.90 -10.20 -0.32
N TYR A 58 1.51 -9.02 -0.18
CA TYR A 58 0.77 -7.74 -0.19
C TYR A 58 0.21 -7.48 -1.57
N ILE A 59 1.02 -7.63 -2.62
CA ILE A 59 0.57 -7.43 -4.00
C ILE A 59 -0.57 -8.40 -4.36
N ARG A 60 -0.51 -9.65 -3.90
CA ARG A 60 -1.61 -10.61 -4.06
C ARG A 60 -2.89 -10.19 -3.32
N ALA A 61 -2.78 -9.65 -2.11
CA ALA A 61 -3.93 -9.13 -1.36
C ALA A 61 -4.54 -7.90 -2.05
N ILE A 62 -3.71 -6.98 -2.56
CA ILE A 62 -4.15 -5.84 -3.39
C ILE A 62 -4.89 -6.34 -4.63
N ARG A 63 -4.33 -7.32 -5.34
CA ARG A 63 -4.97 -7.88 -6.53
C ARG A 63 -6.35 -8.45 -6.19
N ARG A 64 -6.44 -9.28 -5.15
CA ARG A 64 -7.69 -9.92 -4.71
C ARG A 64 -8.77 -8.91 -4.35
N ILE A 65 -8.43 -7.78 -3.71
CA ILE A 65 -9.44 -6.79 -3.30
C ILE A 65 -9.93 -5.92 -4.48
N LEU A 66 -9.13 -5.81 -5.55
CA LEU A 66 -9.47 -5.07 -6.76
C LEU A 66 -10.18 -5.93 -7.81
N GLU A 67 -9.96 -7.24 -7.81
CA GLU A 67 -10.75 -8.21 -8.60
C GLU A 67 -12.14 -8.37 -7.99
N LYS A 68 -13.09 -7.55 -8.45
CA LYS A 68 -14.53 -7.86 -8.36
C LYS A 68 -15.02 -8.35 -9.70
#